data_AF-A0A9W8XRB9-F1
#
_entry.id   AF-A0A9W8XRB9-F1
#
_cell.length_a   1.000
_cell.length_b   1.000
_cell.length_c   1.000
_cell.angle_alpha   90.00
_cell.angle_beta   90.00
_cell.angle_gamma   90.00
#
_symmetry.space_group_name_H-M   'P 1'
#
loop_
_entity.id
_entity.type
_entity.pdbx_description
1 polymer ?
#
loop_
_entity_poly.entity_id
_entity_poly.type
_entity_poly.pdbx_seq_one_letter_code
_entity_poly.pdbx_strand_id
1 'polypeptide(L)'
;MSSLQAVEDDEIVTNSWRASRSDMLMLLSRVSYRSVLALYLFAQTPVPAGIGEEEELSGISGSVCMHVALMHIQKLRQRCDPVKKAQANVTQAFLDLESRAYWAAVIWDTSDSLSSDMRTSLTSGLNGACSEPAWRLARAFLVGSFTPSTERWLTNGFDINDENASRIIGAASVSQVLMWKNVTSLKEALREGVDEGTVLWVWNSLQDTVSIFRNSIRPLLGLCERRIQFLGQAVRLCWFEVTLRYCVGVMVLLDALEVAKRSDLLEQLLEVRDEVEHESFAVLKFGMDNVYRIPTQGHLDTEVASLIPREPMEIPFVTLYAFPRHVVTLVQLVCRGIVQKRHEEKLDRNVFAHLASMLVDSLALLPRNLKEIGSARRGLEAMVEGA
;
A
#
# COMPACT_ATOMS: atom_id res chain seq x y z
N MET A 1 18.99 29.34 12.91
CA MET A 1 17.63 29.16 13.46
C MET A 1 16.99 27.83 13.07
N SER A 2 17.32 27.21 11.92
CA SER A 2 16.73 25.91 11.50
C SER A 2 17.25 24.67 12.25
N SER A 3 18.48 24.67 12.78
CA SER A 3 19.08 23.50 13.43
C SER A 3 18.58 23.25 14.85
N LEU A 4 18.26 24.32 15.61
CA LEU A 4 17.72 24.21 16.97
C LEU A 4 16.26 23.73 16.95
N GLN A 5 15.47 24.24 15.99
CA GLN A 5 14.09 23.82 15.81
C GLN A 5 13.99 22.35 15.36
N ALA A 6 14.88 21.90 14.47
CA ALA A 6 14.95 20.48 14.10
C ALA A 6 15.30 19.56 15.28
N VAL A 7 16.15 20.01 16.21
CA VAL A 7 16.49 19.25 17.42
C VAL A 7 15.31 19.19 18.39
N GLU A 8 14.59 20.30 18.59
CA GLU A 8 13.35 20.32 19.39
C GLU A 8 12.26 19.42 18.78
N ASP A 9 12.09 19.45 17.46
CA ASP A 9 11.12 18.61 16.74
C ASP A 9 11.47 17.11 16.90
N ASP A 10 12.75 16.75 16.77
CA ASP A 10 13.21 15.36 16.95
C ASP A 10 13.03 14.87 18.40
N GLU A 11 13.22 15.74 19.39
CA GLU A 11 12.97 15.43 20.80
C GLU A 11 11.47 15.21 21.06
N ILE A 12 10.60 16.05 20.52
CA ILE A 12 9.13 15.90 20.62
C ILE A 12 8.70 14.58 19.97
N VAL A 13 9.19 14.26 18.79
CA VAL A 13 8.86 13.00 18.09
C VAL A 13 9.29 11.80 18.92
N THR A 14 10.51 11.83 19.45
CA THR A 14 11.07 10.73 20.26
C THR A 14 10.28 10.51 21.55
N ASN A 15 9.99 11.59 22.28
CA ASN A 15 9.22 11.53 23.53
C ASN A 15 7.77 11.09 23.28
N SER A 16 7.15 11.59 22.21
CA SER A 16 5.79 11.19 21.82
C SER A 16 5.72 9.71 21.44
N TRP A 17 6.73 9.20 20.74
CA TRP A 17 6.83 7.79 20.38
C TRP A 17 6.98 6.90 21.62
N ARG A 18 7.87 7.25 22.56
CA ARG A 18 8.06 6.52 23.82
C ARG A 18 6.78 6.46 24.66
N ALA A 19 6.11 7.60 24.82
CA ALA A 19 4.83 7.68 25.52
C ALA A 19 3.78 6.77 24.86
N SER A 20 3.62 6.89 23.53
CA SER A 20 2.70 6.05 22.77
C SER A 20 3.02 4.55 22.91
N ARG A 21 4.30 4.18 22.89
CA ARG A 21 4.75 2.80 23.07
C ARG A 21 4.38 2.24 24.44
N SER A 22 4.54 3.04 25.50
CA SER A 22 4.13 2.67 26.85
C SER A 22 2.62 2.39 26.91
N ASP A 23 1.81 3.23 26.28
CA ASP A 23 0.36 3.07 26.24
C ASP A 23 -0.07 1.79 25.49
N MET A 24 0.69 1.34 24.49
CA MET A 24 0.35 0.12 23.73
C MET A 24 0.29 -1.13 24.63
N LEU A 25 1.09 -1.21 25.71
CA LEU A 25 1.04 -2.32 26.69
C LEU A 25 -0.36 -2.52 27.25
N MET A 26 -1.03 -1.43 27.60
CA MET A 26 -2.40 -1.45 28.12
C MET A 26 -3.39 -1.91 27.06
N LEU A 27 -3.16 -1.54 25.80
CA LEU A 27 -4.05 -1.85 24.69
C LEU A 27 -3.94 -3.31 24.24
N LEU A 28 -2.82 -4.00 24.46
CA LEU A 28 -2.65 -5.41 24.08
C LEU A 28 -3.74 -6.33 24.67
N SER A 29 -4.16 -6.05 25.90
CA SER A 29 -5.16 -6.85 26.63
C SER A 29 -6.60 -6.38 26.40
N ARG A 30 -6.82 -5.17 25.86
CA ARG A 30 -8.15 -4.56 25.74
C ARG A 30 -8.71 -4.72 24.33
N VAL A 31 -9.53 -5.75 24.12
CA VAL A 31 -10.17 -5.99 22.80
C VAL A 31 -11.24 -4.94 22.49
N SER A 32 -10.95 -4.01 21.57
CA SER A 32 -11.89 -3.00 21.06
C SER A 32 -11.47 -2.46 19.69
N TYR A 33 -12.41 -1.92 18.89
CA TYR A 33 -12.06 -1.29 17.60
C TYR A 33 -11.09 -0.11 17.75
N ARG A 34 -11.16 0.63 18.87
CA ARG A 34 -10.21 1.71 19.17
C ARG A 34 -8.81 1.17 19.43
N SER A 35 -8.70 0.04 20.15
CA SER A 35 -7.43 -0.64 20.39
C SER A 35 -6.84 -1.15 19.08
N VAL A 36 -7.66 -1.74 18.20
CA VAL A 36 -7.23 -2.19 16.86
C VAL A 36 -6.63 -1.01 16.08
N LEU A 37 -7.32 0.12 16.02
CA LEU A 37 -6.84 1.30 15.29
C LEU A 37 -5.55 1.87 15.90
N ALA A 38 -5.49 2.01 17.22
CA ALA A 38 -4.31 2.55 17.90
C ALA A 38 -3.07 1.65 17.73
N LEU A 39 -3.25 0.33 17.89
CA LEU A 39 -2.18 -0.65 17.68
C LEU A 39 -1.71 -0.65 16.22
N TYR A 40 -2.63 -0.57 15.25
CA TYR A 40 -2.28 -0.47 13.84
C TYR A 40 -1.51 0.81 13.53
N LEU A 41 -2.00 1.98 13.98
CA LEU A 41 -1.34 3.26 13.74
C LEU A 41 0.06 3.26 14.34
N PHE A 42 0.23 2.79 15.58
CA PHE A 42 1.55 2.67 16.19
C PHE A 42 2.46 1.70 15.41
N ALA A 43 1.92 0.59 14.90
CA ALA A 43 2.69 -0.36 14.09
C ALA A 43 3.19 0.25 12.77
N GLN A 44 2.48 1.22 12.19
CA GLN A 44 2.90 1.95 10.99
C GLN A 44 3.82 3.16 11.31
N THR A 45 3.89 3.59 12.57
CA THR A 45 4.74 4.72 12.96
C THR A 45 6.22 4.31 12.96
N PRO A 46 7.07 4.97 12.17
CA PRO A 46 8.51 4.69 12.16
C PRO A 46 9.16 4.88 13.52
N VAL A 47 10.18 4.07 13.81
CA VAL A 47 11.04 4.25 15.00
C VAL A 47 11.89 5.53 14.80
N PRO A 48 11.87 6.50 15.74
CA PRO A 48 12.69 7.70 15.65
C PRO A 48 14.20 7.38 15.66
N ALA A 49 15.01 8.21 15.00
CA ALA A 49 16.45 7.99 14.87
C ALA A 49 17.23 7.99 16.22
N GLY A 50 16.66 8.59 17.27
CA GLY A 50 17.24 8.65 18.61
C GLY A 50 16.99 7.41 19.49
N ILE A 51 16.29 6.39 18.99
CA ILE A 51 16.04 5.14 19.71
C ILE A 51 17.15 4.13 19.39
N GLY A 52 17.88 3.69 20.43
CA GLY A 52 18.90 2.65 20.29
C GLY A 52 18.32 1.27 20.04
N GLU A 53 19.10 0.35 19.46
CA GLU A 53 18.63 -1.01 19.16
C GLU A 53 18.21 -1.79 20.42
N GLU A 54 18.94 -1.62 21.53
CA GLU A 54 18.56 -2.25 22.80
C GLU A 54 17.21 -1.73 23.32
N GLU A 55 16.95 -0.42 23.23
CA GLU A 55 15.67 0.17 23.60
C GLU A 55 14.55 -0.32 22.66
N GLU A 56 14.82 -0.43 21.36
CA GLU A 56 13.88 -0.98 20.38
C GLU A 56 13.52 -2.44 20.70
N LEU A 57 14.50 -3.26 21.11
CA LEU A 57 14.31 -4.67 21.45
C LEU A 57 13.64 -4.89 22.82
N SER A 58 13.86 -4.01 23.79
CA SER A 58 13.44 -4.21 25.19
C SER A 58 11.95 -3.97 25.46
N GLY A 59 11.13 -3.68 24.46
CA GLY A 59 9.71 -3.34 24.62
C GLY A 59 8.85 -3.83 23.47
N ILE A 60 7.60 -3.35 23.39
CA ILE A 60 6.69 -3.76 22.32
C ILE A 60 7.18 -3.23 20.97
N SER A 61 7.29 -4.13 19.99
CA SER A 61 7.56 -3.79 18.60
C SER A 61 6.28 -3.47 17.83
N GLY A 62 6.40 -2.71 16.74
CA GLY A 62 5.29 -2.46 15.81
C GLY A 62 4.69 -3.76 15.25
N SER A 63 5.52 -4.78 14.99
CA SER A 63 5.05 -6.09 14.50
C SER A 63 4.15 -6.82 15.50
N VAL A 64 4.46 -6.76 16.81
CA VAL A 64 3.60 -7.30 17.87
C VAL A 64 2.28 -6.53 17.93
N CYS A 65 2.31 -5.20 17.84
CA CYS A 65 1.10 -4.39 17.78
C CYS A 65 0.20 -4.75 16.59
N MET A 66 0.78 -4.91 15.39
CA MET A 66 0.05 -5.35 14.20
C MET A 66 -0.62 -6.71 14.43
N HIS A 67 0.13 -7.72 14.88
CA HIS A 67 -0.41 -9.06 15.10
C HIS A 67 -1.54 -9.06 16.12
N VAL A 68 -1.40 -8.31 17.22
CA VAL A 68 -2.44 -8.20 18.24
C VAL A 68 -3.66 -7.45 17.72
N ALA A 69 -3.48 -6.42 16.88
CA ALA A 69 -4.59 -5.74 16.21
C ALA A 69 -5.39 -6.69 15.31
N LEU A 70 -4.70 -7.54 14.53
CA LEU A 70 -5.34 -8.57 13.69
C LEU A 70 -6.08 -9.64 14.54
N MET A 71 -5.49 -10.07 15.64
CA MET A 71 -6.19 -10.96 16.58
C MET A 71 -7.42 -10.30 17.22
N HIS A 72 -7.32 -9.01 17.59
CA HIS A 72 -8.44 -8.27 18.17
C HIS A 72 -9.59 -8.12 17.18
N ILE A 73 -9.33 -7.80 15.92
CA ILE A 73 -10.38 -7.68 14.90
C ILE A 73 -11.07 -9.04 14.66
N GLN A 74 -10.33 -10.15 14.65
CA GLN A 74 -10.91 -11.50 14.55
C GLN A 74 -11.83 -11.79 15.74
N LYS A 75 -11.38 -11.53 16.97
CA LYS A 75 -12.18 -11.73 18.18
C LYS A 75 -13.44 -10.86 18.18
N LEU A 76 -13.34 -9.61 17.75
CA LEU A 76 -14.49 -8.70 17.64
C LEU A 76 -15.51 -9.24 16.63
N ARG A 77 -15.05 -9.71 15.48
CA ARG A 77 -15.91 -10.26 14.44
C ARG A 77 -16.62 -11.56 14.85
N GLN A 78 -15.92 -12.45 15.56
CA GLN A 78 -16.53 -13.66 16.13
C GLN A 78 -17.60 -13.36 17.18
N ARG A 79 -17.45 -12.28 17.95
CA ARG A 79 -18.47 -11.84 18.93
C ARG A 79 -19.72 -11.28 18.25
N CYS A 80 -19.58 -10.82 17.00
CA CYS A 80 -20.63 -10.27 16.14
C CYS A 80 -21.32 -11.35 15.27
N ASP A 81 -21.50 -12.56 15.80
CA ASP A 81 -22.18 -13.70 15.16
C ASP A 81 -23.64 -13.34 14.80
N PRO A 82 -24.18 -13.69 13.60
CA PRO A 82 -25.53 -13.29 13.16
C PRO A 82 -26.65 -13.69 14.13
N VAL A 83 -26.49 -14.85 14.80
CA VAL A 83 -27.42 -15.36 15.80
C VAL A 83 -27.50 -14.43 17.02
N LYS A 84 -26.38 -13.80 17.40
CA LYS A 84 -26.31 -12.80 18.49
C LYS A 84 -26.70 -11.40 18.01
N LYS A 85 -26.50 -11.07 16.73
CA LYS A 85 -26.91 -9.79 16.11
C LYS A 85 -28.43 -9.61 16.08
N ALA A 86 -29.19 -10.69 15.85
CA ALA A 86 -30.66 -10.68 15.89
C ALA A 86 -31.24 -10.34 17.28
N GLN A 87 -30.47 -10.58 18.35
CA GLN A 87 -30.88 -10.31 19.73
C GLN A 87 -30.46 -8.92 20.23
N ALA A 88 -29.55 -8.22 19.55
CA ALA A 88 -28.87 -7.02 20.08
C ALA A 88 -29.26 -5.69 19.40
N ASN A 89 -30.33 -5.61 18.60
CA ASN A 89 -30.76 -4.40 17.87
C ASN A 89 -29.60 -3.69 17.15
N VAL A 90 -28.77 -4.46 16.45
CA VAL A 90 -27.59 -3.92 15.74
C VAL A 90 -28.03 -3.12 14.53
N THR A 91 -27.64 -1.84 14.46
CA THR A 91 -27.95 -0.96 13.32
C THR A 91 -27.17 -1.34 12.07
N GLN A 92 -27.72 -1.06 10.89
CA GLN A 92 -27.00 -1.24 9.61
C GLN A 92 -25.69 -0.45 9.58
N ALA A 93 -25.69 0.78 10.13
CA ALA A 93 -24.50 1.62 10.22
C ALA A 93 -23.35 0.95 11.00
N PHE A 94 -23.68 0.22 12.08
CA PHE A 94 -22.68 -0.56 12.81
C PHE A 94 -22.12 -1.71 11.96
N LEU A 95 -22.99 -2.45 11.25
CA LEU A 95 -22.55 -3.56 10.37
C LEU A 95 -21.66 -3.07 9.24
N ASP A 96 -21.97 -1.91 8.67
CA ASP A 96 -21.17 -1.29 7.62
C ASP A 96 -19.79 -0.88 8.15
N LEU A 97 -19.73 -0.28 9.34
CA LEU A 97 -18.46 0.08 10.00
C LEU A 97 -17.64 -1.16 10.39
N GLU A 98 -18.28 -2.20 10.92
CA GLU A 98 -17.64 -3.49 11.23
C GLU A 98 -17.02 -4.10 9.96
N SER A 99 -17.77 -4.12 8.87
CA SER A 99 -17.32 -4.67 7.58
C SER A 99 -16.16 -3.86 7.01
N ARG A 100 -16.20 -2.52 7.10
CA ARG A 100 -15.09 -1.65 6.71
C ARG A 100 -13.85 -1.87 7.56
N ALA A 101 -14.00 -1.99 8.89
CA ALA A 101 -12.88 -2.25 9.79
C ALA A 101 -12.23 -3.61 9.50
N TYR A 102 -13.04 -4.64 9.22
CA TYR A 102 -12.50 -5.93 8.81
C TYR A 102 -11.79 -5.86 7.45
N TRP A 103 -12.39 -5.22 6.45
CA TRP A 103 -11.76 -5.09 5.13
C TRP A 103 -10.44 -4.31 5.21
N ALA A 104 -10.39 -3.24 6.01
CA ALA A 104 -9.14 -2.53 6.29
C ALA A 104 -8.08 -3.47 6.88
N ALA A 105 -8.43 -4.29 7.87
CA ALA A 105 -7.51 -5.25 8.45
C ALA A 105 -7.03 -6.32 7.46
N VAL A 106 -7.89 -6.75 6.52
CA VAL A 106 -7.50 -7.64 5.41
C VAL A 106 -6.49 -6.97 4.50
N ILE A 107 -6.68 -5.69 4.17
CA ILE A 107 -5.71 -4.91 3.39
C ILE A 107 -4.38 -4.84 4.15
N TRP A 108 -4.40 -4.51 5.44
CA TRP A 108 -3.19 -4.38 6.26
C TRP A 108 -2.38 -5.67 6.31
N ASP A 109 -3.04 -6.79 6.61
CA ASP A 109 -2.41 -8.11 6.68
C ASP A 109 -1.85 -8.56 5.33
N THR A 110 -2.60 -8.34 4.25
CA THR A 110 -2.16 -8.68 2.89
C THR A 110 -0.99 -7.81 2.44
N SER A 111 -1.01 -6.52 2.79
CA SER A 111 0.04 -5.55 2.50
C SER A 111 1.36 -5.93 3.18
N ASP A 112 1.29 -6.33 4.45
CA ASP A 112 2.47 -6.77 5.22
C ASP A 112 3.03 -8.08 4.65
N SER A 113 2.17 -9.04 4.30
CA SER A 113 2.57 -10.30 3.66
C SER A 113 3.13 -10.12 2.24
N LEU A 114 2.71 -9.09 1.51
CA LEU A 114 3.28 -8.76 0.19
C LEU A 114 4.72 -8.26 0.32
N SER A 115 4.94 -7.33 1.25
CA SER A 115 6.21 -6.63 1.43
C SER A 115 7.22 -7.40 2.27
N SER A 116 6.76 -8.35 3.07
CA SER A 116 7.59 -9.25 3.86
C SER A 116 7.54 -10.66 3.29
N ASP A 117 8.35 -11.55 3.86
CA ASP A 117 8.22 -12.99 3.63
C ASP A 117 7.30 -13.65 4.67
N MET A 118 6.46 -12.89 5.37
CA MET A 118 5.49 -13.46 6.32
C MET A 118 4.21 -13.89 5.61
N ARG A 119 3.56 -14.93 6.14
CA ARG A 119 2.21 -15.34 5.71
C ARG A 119 1.16 -14.39 6.31
N THR A 120 0.03 -14.26 5.63
CA THR A 120 -1.15 -13.56 6.18
C THR A 120 -1.61 -14.23 7.47
N SER A 121 -1.87 -13.43 8.51
CA SER A 121 -2.35 -13.90 9.82
C SER A 121 -3.87 -13.85 9.96
N LEU A 122 -4.54 -12.94 9.25
CA LEU A 122 -5.98 -12.71 9.31
C LEU A 122 -6.75 -13.66 8.39
N THR A 123 -6.23 -13.85 7.18
CA THR A 123 -6.74 -14.81 6.19
C THR A 123 -5.77 -15.97 6.05
N SER A 124 -6.28 -17.16 5.75
CA SER A 124 -5.48 -18.34 5.46
C SER A 124 -4.48 -18.03 4.34
N GLY A 125 -3.30 -18.62 4.45
CA GLY A 125 -2.18 -18.47 3.50
C GLY A 125 -2.51 -19.02 2.11
N LEU A 126 -1.78 -20.04 1.68
CA LEU A 126 -1.86 -20.61 0.33
C LEU A 126 -3.30 -20.83 -0.19
N ASN A 127 -4.16 -21.46 0.62
CA ASN A 127 -5.52 -21.85 0.22
C ASN A 127 -6.58 -20.73 0.37
N GLY A 128 -6.25 -19.62 1.03
CA GLY A 128 -7.24 -18.61 1.41
C GLY A 128 -7.76 -17.79 0.23
N ALA A 129 -6.89 -17.49 -0.74
CA ALA A 129 -7.14 -16.50 -1.81
C ALA A 129 -8.40 -16.75 -2.65
N CYS A 130 -8.84 -18.00 -2.79
CA CYS A 130 -10.02 -18.35 -3.60
C CYS A 130 -11.17 -18.96 -2.78
N SER A 131 -10.93 -19.31 -1.52
CA SER A 131 -11.87 -20.12 -0.74
C SER A 131 -12.54 -19.34 0.39
N GLU A 132 -11.95 -18.25 0.87
CA GLU A 132 -12.54 -17.52 1.99
C GLU A 132 -13.65 -16.55 1.57
N PRO A 133 -14.63 -16.31 2.47
CA PRO A 133 -15.74 -15.42 2.20
C PRO A 133 -15.33 -14.00 1.74
N ALA A 134 -14.27 -13.44 2.32
CA ALA A 134 -13.80 -12.10 1.97
C ALA A 134 -13.36 -12.01 0.51
N TRP A 135 -12.58 -12.99 0.06
CA TRP A 135 -12.05 -13.04 -1.32
C TRP A 135 -13.11 -13.45 -2.33
N ARG A 136 -14.00 -14.38 -1.96
CA ARG A 136 -15.18 -14.71 -2.79
C ARG A 136 -16.07 -13.50 -3.00
N LEU A 137 -16.30 -12.69 -1.96
CA LEU A 137 -17.09 -11.46 -2.06
C LEU A 137 -16.39 -10.43 -2.96
N ALA A 138 -15.08 -10.23 -2.80
CA ALA A 138 -14.29 -9.35 -3.66
C ALA A 138 -14.38 -9.78 -5.14
N ARG A 139 -14.17 -11.07 -5.43
CA ARG A 139 -14.28 -11.62 -6.80
C ARG A 139 -15.71 -11.49 -7.35
N ALA A 140 -16.72 -11.80 -6.54
CA ALA A 140 -18.13 -11.70 -6.94
C ALA A 140 -18.52 -10.24 -7.25
N PHE A 141 -18.03 -9.27 -6.47
CA PHE A 141 -18.23 -7.86 -6.75
C PHE A 141 -17.59 -7.46 -8.09
N LEU A 142 -16.33 -7.81 -8.31
CA LEU A 142 -15.58 -7.45 -9.52
C LEU A 142 -16.24 -8.05 -10.77
N VAL A 143 -16.44 -9.37 -10.78
CA VAL A 143 -16.93 -10.11 -11.95
C VAL A 143 -18.44 -9.94 -12.14
N GLY A 144 -19.21 -9.99 -11.04
CA GLY A 144 -20.67 -10.02 -11.09
C GLY A 144 -21.33 -8.64 -11.18
N SER A 145 -20.65 -7.58 -10.75
CA SER A 145 -21.23 -6.23 -10.70
C SER A 145 -20.41 -5.20 -11.45
N PHE A 146 -19.10 -5.14 -11.20
CA PHE A 146 -18.26 -4.06 -11.73
C PHE A 146 -17.92 -4.23 -13.22
N THR A 147 -17.51 -5.43 -13.65
CA THR A 147 -17.21 -5.72 -15.07
C THR A 147 -18.41 -5.47 -16.00
N PRO A 148 -19.63 -5.96 -15.72
CA PRO A 148 -20.81 -5.65 -16.54
C PRO A 148 -21.15 -4.16 -16.59
N SER A 149 -20.96 -3.45 -15.45
CA SER A 149 -21.18 -2.00 -15.40
C SER A 149 -20.16 -1.26 -16.26
N THR A 150 -18.91 -1.72 -16.27
CA THR A 150 -17.82 -1.15 -17.07
C THR A 150 -18.12 -1.24 -18.56
N GLU A 151 -18.54 -2.40 -19.06
CA GLU A 151 -18.90 -2.57 -20.48
C GLU A 151 -19.97 -1.57 -20.91
N ARG A 152 -21.00 -1.38 -20.07
CA ARG A 152 -22.05 -0.38 -20.31
C ARG A 152 -21.50 1.04 -20.29
N TRP A 153 -20.63 1.39 -19.33
CA TRP A 153 -20.04 2.72 -19.21
C TRP A 153 -19.13 3.06 -20.39
N LEU A 154 -18.32 2.11 -20.85
CA LEU A 154 -17.45 2.28 -22.01
C LEU A 154 -18.24 2.43 -23.32
N THR A 155 -19.39 1.76 -23.42
CA THR A 155 -20.24 1.83 -24.63
C THR A 155 -21.07 3.10 -24.69
N ASN A 156 -21.68 3.51 -23.58
CA ASN A 156 -22.67 4.61 -23.56
C ASN A 156 -22.04 5.97 -23.27
N GLY A 157 -20.73 6.01 -23.01
CA GLY A 157 -20.06 7.17 -22.45
C GLY A 157 -20.28 7.26 -20.93
N PHE A 158 -19.23 7.70 -20.23
CA PHE A 158 -19.23 7.79 -18.77
C PHE A 158 -18.52 9.07 -18.34
N ASP A 159 -19.25 9.95 -17.67
CA ASP A 159 -18.70 11.23 -17.20
C ASP A 159 -17.81 11.02 -15.96
N ILE A 160 -16.63 11.62 -16.01
CA ILE A 160 -15.62 11.51 -14.97
C ILE A 160 -15.69 12.76 -14.10
N ASN A 161 -16.37 12.61 -12.96
CA ASN A 161 -16.38 13.54 -11.83
C ASN A 161 -15.82 12.83 -10.57
N ASP A 162 -15.66 13.56 -9.48
CA ASP A 162 -15.08 13.02 -8.24
C ASP A 162 -15.83 11.80 -7.69
N GLU A 163 -17.15 11.77 -7.77
CA GLU A 163 -17.95 10.65 -7.28
C GLU A 163 -17.71 9.39 -8.12
N ASN A 164 -17.79 9.52 -9.44
CA ASN A 164 -17.59 8.41 -10.37
C ASN A 164 -16.13 7.92 -10.37
N ALA A 165 -15.17 8.84 -10.31
CA ALA A 165 -13.76 8.51 -10.17
C ALA A 165 -13.51 7.75 -8.85
N SER A 166 -14.13 8.17 -7.74
CA SER A 166 -14.03 7.45 -6.46
C SER A 166 -14.60 6.03 -6.54
N ARG A 167 -15.70 5.81 -7.27
CA ARG A 167 -16.27 4.47 -7.51
C ARG A 167 -15.31 3.58 -8.29
N ILE A 168 -14.70 4.11 -9.36
CA ILE A 168 -13.70 3.41 -10.18
C ILE A 168 -12.48 3.06 -9.32
N ILE A 169 -11.93 4.03 -8.58
CA ILE A 169 -10.76 3.85 -7.72
C ILE A 169 -11.06 2.84 -6.60
N GLY A 170 -12.27 2.87 -6.03
CA GLY A 170 -12.70 1.88 -5.05
C GLY A 170 -12.68 0.46 -5.60
N ALA A 171 -13.20 0.24 -6.81
CA ALA A 171 -13.14 -1.07 -7.47
C ALA A 171 -11.71 -1.47 -7.84
N ALA A 172 -10.89 -0.52 -8.28
CA ALA A 172 -9.47 -0.73 -8.53
C ALA A 172 -8.74 -1.19 -7.25
N SER A 173 -9.04 -0.57 -6.11
CA SER A 173 -8.47 -0.96 -4.82
C SER A 173 -8.87 -2.39 -4.43
N VAL A 174 -10.13 -2.80 -4.63
CA VAL A 174 -10.57 -4.18 -4.35
C VAL A 174 -9.83 -5.19 -5.23
N SER A 175 -9.71 -4.92 -6.53
CA SER A 175 -8.99 -5.80 -7.46
C SER A 175 -7.50 -5.88 -7.16
N GLN A 176 -6.88 -4.75 -6.82
CA GLN A 176 -5.47 -4.69 -6.45
C GLN A 176 -5.19 -5.50 -5.17
N VAL A 177 -6.07 -5.45 -4.16
CA VAL A 177 -5.89 -6.23 -2.92
C VAL A 177 -6.10 -7.73 -3.19
N LEU A 178 -7.05 -8.09 -4.05
CA LEU A 178 -7.22 -9.48 -4.50
C LEU A 178 -5.98 -9.98 -5.26
N MET A 179 -5.40 -9.14 -6.13
CA MET A 179 -4.16 -9.45 -6.83
C MET A 179 -3.03 -9.70 -5.83
N TRP A 180 -2.84 -8.80 -4.85
CA TRP A 180 -1.83 -8.99 -3.82
C TRP A 180 -2.01 -10.29 -3.03
N LYS A 181 -3.26 -10.65 -2.70
CA LYS A 181 -3.51 -11.92 -2.02
C LYS A 181 -3.10 -13.12 -2.86
N ASN A 182 -3.35 -13.10 -4.17
CA ASN A 182 -2.89 -14.15 -5.07
C ASN A 182 -1.35 -14.17 -5.19
N VAL A 183 -0.70 -12.99 -5.25
CA VAL A 183 0.77 -12.89 -5.25
C VAL A 183 1.36 -13.46 -3.96
N THR A 184 0.81 -13.13 -2.79
CA THR A 184 1.31 -13.66 -1.51
C THR A 184 1.08 -15.17 -1.38
N SER A 185 -0.07 -15.68 -1.83
CA SER A 185 -0.31 -17.11 -1.93
C SER A 185 0.70 -17.81 -2.86
N LEU A 186 1.05 -17.18 -3.98
CA LEU A 186 2.04 -17.75 -4.91
C LEU A 186 3.45 -17.74 -4.31
N LYS A 187 3.87 -16.63 -3.68
CA LYS A 187 5.13 -16.55 -2.91
C LYS A 187 5.22 -17.68 -1.89
N GLU A 188 4.13 -17.92 -1.15
CA GLU A 188 4.04 -19.00 -0.16
C GLU A 188 4.19 -20.38 -0.81
N ALA A 189 3.47 -20.64 -1.91
CA ALA A 189 3.53 -21.90 -2.64
C ALA A 189 4.97 -22.21 -3.14
N LEU A 190 5.60 -21.21 -3.76
CA LEU A 190 6.94 -21.34 -4.33
C LEU A 190 7.99 -21.57 -3.25
N ARG A 191 7.90 -20.85 -2.13
CA ARG A 191 8.82 -21.00 -1.00
C ARG A 191 8.69 -22.35 -0.31
N GLU A 192 7.47 -22.87 -0.20
CA GLU A 192 7.18 -24.13 0.51
C GLU A 192 7.39 -25.37 -0.36
N GLY A 193 7.61 -25.19 -1.66
CA GLY A 193 7.82 -26.30 -2.59
C GLY A 193 6.62 -27.22 -2.66
N VAL A 194 5.40 -26.64 -2.64
CA VAL A 194 4.17 -27.42 -2.81
C VAL A 194 4.08 -28.04 -4.21
N ASP A 195 3.13 -28.94 -4.41
CA ASP A 195 2.97 -29.60 -5.70
C ASP A 195 2.65 -28.61 -6.83
N GLU A 196 3.08 -28.94 -8.04
CA GLU A 196 2.90 -28.09 -9.22
C GLU A 196 1.42 -27.80 -9.53
N GLY A 197 0.51 -28.72 -9.21
CA GLY A 197 -0.93 -28.51 -9.38
C GLY A 197 -1.42 -27.34 -8.52
N THR A 198 -0.96 -27.27 -7.27
CA THR A 198 -1.27 -26.16 -6.37
C THR A 198 -0.65 -24.85 -6.84
N VAL A 199 0.60 -24.86 -7.32
CA VAL A 199 1.26 -23.66 -7.88
C VAL A 199 0.46 -23.13 -9.08
N LEU A 200 0.14 -23.99 -10.04
CA LEU A 200 -0.62 -23.63 -11.24
C LEU A 200 -2.04 -23.17 -10.90
N TRP A 201 -2.66 -23.73 -9.87
CA TRP A 201 -3.98 -23.28 -9.42
C TRP A 201 -3.95 -21.83 -8.92
N VAL A 202 -2.97 -21.47 -8.08
CA VAL A 202 -2.81 -20.08 -7.62
C VAL A 202 -2.44 -19.17 -8.78
N TRP A 203 -1.56 -19.62 -9.67
CA TRP A 203 -1.17 -18.90 -10.88
C TRP A 203 -2.36 -18.56 -11.78
N ASN A 204 -3.24 -19.52 -12.05
CA ASN A 204 -4.45 -19.29 -12.84
C ASN A 204 -5.39 -18.27 -12.19
N SER A 205 -5.54 -18.32 -10.86
CA SER A 205 -6.33 -17.30 -10.13
C SER A 205 -5.72 -15.89 -10.22
N LEU A 206 -4.38 -15.82 -10.22
CA LEU A 206 -3.66 -14.56 -10.42
C LEU A 206 -3.87 -14.03 -11.84
N GLN A 207 -3.76 -14.88 -12.86
CA GLN A 207 -4.01 -14.51 -14.26
C GLN A 207 -5.45 -14.01 -14.47
N ASP A 208 -6.44 -14.68 -13.87
CA ASP A 208 -7.83 -14.22 -13.85
C ASP A 208 -7.92 -12.79 -13.29
N THR A 209 -7.25 -12.54 -12.16
CA THR A 209 -7.31 -11.23 -11.48
C THR A 209 -6.61 -10.14 -12.30
N VAL A 210 -5.46 -10.45 -12.90
CA VAL A 210 -4.74 -9.54 -13.81
C VAL A 210 -5.59 -9.23 -15.04
N SER A 211 -6.28 -10.23 -15.61
CA SER A 211 -7.19 -10.05 -16.73
C SER A 211 -8.37 -9.13 -16.38
N ILE A 212 -8.99 -9.31 -15.20
CA ILE A 212 -10.04 -8.40 -14.71
C ILE A 212 -9.50 -6.97 -14.60
N PHE A 213 -8.32 -6.79 -14.02
CA PHE A 213 -7.73 -5.46 -13.89
C PHE A 213 -7.48 -4.82 -15.25
N ARG A 214 -6.84 -5.55 -16.18
CA ARG A 214 -6.51 -5.07 -17.52
C ARG A 214 -7.75 -4.72 -18.34
N ASN A 215 -8.77 -5.56 -18.31
CA ASN A 215 -9.91 -5.42 -19.23
C ASN A 215 -11.02 -4.52 -18.68
N SER A 216 -11.22 -4.49 -17.35
CA SER A 216 -12.31 -3.72 -16.74
C SER A 216 -11.82 -2.47 -16.00
N ILE A 217 -10.70 -2.53 -15.29
CA ILE A 217 -10.28 -1.43 -14.40
C ILE A 217 -9.37 -0.44 -15.12
N ARG A 218 -8.34 -0.94 -15.80
CA ARG A 218 -7.32 -0.10 -16.47
C ARG A 218 -7.92 0.90 -17.47
N PRO A 219 -8.91 0.55 -18.32
CA PRO A 219 -9.51 1.51 -19.24
C PRO A 219 -10.19 2.68 -18.50
N LEU A 220 -10.89 2.38 -17.40
CA LEU A 220 -11.57 3.39 -16.58
C LEU A 220 -10.57 4.24 -15.79
N LEU A 221 -9.50 3.64 -15.24
CA LEU A 221 -8.41 4.40 -14.61
C LEU A 221 -7.73 5.34 -15.61
N GLY A 222 -7.57 4.94 -16.87
CA GLY A 222 -7.05 5.81 -17.93
C GLY A 222 -8.00 6.98 -18.26
N LEU A 223 -9.32 6.79 -18.14
CA LEU A 223 -10.27 7.91 -18.24
C LEU A 223 -10.13 8.86 -17.05
N CYS A 224 -9.95 8.33 -15.83
CA CYS A 224 -9.66 9.14 -14.65
C CYS A 224 -8.36 9.93 -14.82
N GLU A 225 -7.31 9.30 -15.33
CA GLU A 225 -6.00 9.92 -15.59
C GLU A 225 -6.10 11.08 -16.57
N ARG A 226 -6.81 10.90 -17.70
CA ARG A 226 -7.03 11.97 -18.69
C ARG A 226 -7.76 13.20 -18.11
N ARG A 227 -8.52 13.01 -17.03
CA ARG A 227 -9.29 14.06 -16.35
C ARG A 227 -8.70 14.43 -14.99
N ILE A 228 -7.51 13.92 -14.66
CA ILE A 228 -6.94 13.98 -13.31
C ILE A 228 -6.83 15.41 -12.78
N GLN A 229 -6.52 16.38 -13.65
CA GLN A 229 -6.39 17.80 -13.30
C GLN A 229 -7.72 18.45 -12.86
N PHE A 230 -8.86 17.87 -13.25
CA PHE A 230 -10.20 18.34 -12.87
C PHE A 230 -10.76 17.63 -11.63
N LEU A 231 -10.01 16.66 -11.07
CA LEU A 231 -10.43 15.90 -9.90
C LEU A 231 -9.92 16.55 -8.60
N GLY A 232 -10.71 16.40 -7.55
CA GLY A 232 -10.37 16.85 -6.20
C GLY A 232 -9.06 16.23 -5.71
N GLN A 233 -8.35 16.93 -4.81
CA GLN A 233 -7.05 16.47 -4.29
C GLN A 233 -7.11 15.08 -3.64
N ALA A 234 -8.21 14.76 -2.94
CA ALA A 234 -8.42 13.46 -2.32
C ALA A 234 -8.55 12.34 -3.36
N VAL A 235 -9.31 12.59 -4.43
CA VAL A 235 -9.49 11.62 -5.52
C VAL A 235 -8.18 11.39 -6.26
N ARG A 236 -7.40 12.46 -6.52
CA ARG A 236 -6.07 12.36 -7.13
C ARG A 236 -5.09 11.56 -6.26
N LEU A 237 -5.11 11.80 -4.94
CA LEU A 237 -4.29 11.02 -4.00
C LEU A 237 -4.69 9.54 -4.04
N CYS A 238 -5.99 9.22 -3.98
CA CYS A 238 -6.47 7.83 -4.06
C CYS A 238 -6.13 7.16 -5.40
N TRP A 239 -6.15 7.90 -6.51
CA TRP A 239 -5.70 7.42 -7.81
C TRP A 239 -4.20 7.07 -7.79
N PHE A 240 -3.37 7.98 -7.27
CA PHE A 240 -1.94 7.73 -7.09
C PHE A 240 -1.71 6.46 -6.24
N GLU A 241 -2.39 6.35 -5.10
CA GLU A 241 -2.24 5.21 -4.21
C GLU A 241 -2.55 3.88 -4.89
N VAL A 242 -3.68 3.79 -5.63
CA VAL A 242 -4.10 2.53 -6.23
C VAL A 242 -3.20 2.13 -7.41
N THR A 243 -2.77 3.09 -8.22
CA THR A 243 -1.84 2.85 -9.33
C THR A 243 -0.47 2.41 -8.80
N LEU A 244 0.06 3.09 -7.78
CA LEU A 244 1.32 2.70 -7.14
C LEU A 244 1.24 1.27 -6.56
N ARG A 245 0.15 0.96 -5.86
CA ARG A 245 -0.08 -0.38 -5.28
C ARG A 245 -0.18 -1.47 -6.35
N TYR A 246 -0.76 -1.17 -7.50
CA TYR A 246 -0.78 -2.10 -8.63
C TYR A 246 0.64 -2.38 -9.15
N CYS A 247 1.44 -1.33 -9.40
CA CYS A 247 2.83 -1.47 -9.82
C CYS A 247 3.65 -2.32 -8.85
N VAL A 248 3.55 -2.02 -7.54
CA VAL A 248 4.25 -2.78 -6.49
C VAL A 248 3.87 -4.25 -6.52
N GLY A 249 2.57 -4.56 -6.62
CA GLY A 249 2.09 -5.94 -6.63
C GLY A 249 2.63 -6.75 -7.81
N VAL A 250 2.67 -6.15 -9.00
CA VAL A 250 3.22 -6.80 -10.20
C VAL A 250 4.75 -6.92 -10.11
N MET A 251 5.46 -5.89 -9.66
CA MET A 251 6.92 -5.98 -9.52
C MET A 251 7.33 -7.03 -8.50
N VAL A 252 6.62 -7.14 -7.36
CA VAL A 252 6.85 -8.20 -6.36
C VAL A 252 6.55 -9.58 -6.93
N LEU A 253 5.53 -9.72 -7.78
CA LEU A 253 5.26 -10.98 -8.47
C LEU A 253 6.42 -11.38 -9.39
N LEU A 254 6.89 -10.45 -10.22
CA LEU A 254 8.00 -10.71 -11.13
C LEU A 254 9.26 -11.11 -10.37
N ASP A 255 9.57 -10.41 -9.27
CA ASP A 255 10.68 -10.75 -8.39
C ASP A 255 10.54 -12.16 -7.78
N ALA A 256 9.36 -12.50 -7.25
CA ALA A 256 9.12 -13.80 -6.66
C ALA A 256 9.34 -14.95 -7.66
N LEU A 257 8.91 -14.77 -8.92
CA LEU A 257 9.12 -15.76 -9.98
C LEU A 257 10.59 -15.84 -10.42
N GLU A 258 11.30 -14.71 -10.50
CA GLU A 258 12.75 -14.66 -10.78
C GLU A 258 13.54 -15.41 -9.70
N VAL A 259 13.27 -15.12 -8.43
CA VAL A 259 13.91 -15.78 -7.29
C VAL A 259 13.63 -17.27 -7.28
N ALA A 260 12.40 -17.68 -7.59
CA ALA A 260 12.00 -19.08 -7.70
C ALA A 260 12.45 -19.77 -9.01
N LYS A 261 13.11 -19.03 -9.93
CA LYS A 261 13.56 -19.52 -11.24
C LYS A 261 12.45 -20.13 -12.10
N ARG A 262 11.24 -19.56 -12.01
CA ARG A 262 10.06 -19.97 -12.79
C ARG A 262 9.98 -19.23 -14.14
N SER A 263 10.96 -19.49 -15.01
CA SER A 263 11.02 -18.87 -16.34
C SER A 263 9.77 -19.15 -17.18
N ASP A 264 9.18 -20.33 -17.01
CA ASP A 264 7.93 -20.76 -17.66
C ASP A 264 6.74 -19.85 -17.35
N LEU A 265 6.69 -19.29 -16.14
CA LEU A 265 5.65 -18.34 -15.72
C LEU A 265 6.04 -16.89 -16.05
N LEU A 266 7.33 -16.55 -15.95
CA LEU A 266 7.84 -15.21 -16.28
C LEU A 266 7.60 -14.84 -17.74
N GLU A 267 7.81 -15.78 -18.67
CA GLU A 267 7.60 -15.56 -20.11
C GLU A 267 6.16 -15.11 -20.43
N GLN A 268 5.19 -15.50 -19.60
CA GLN A 268 3.78 -15.12 -19.76
C GLN A 268 3.49 -13.68 -19.30
N LEU A 269 4.44 -13.01 -18.63
CA LEU A 269 4.29 -11.66 -18.07
C LEU A 269 5.20 -10.61 -18.72
N LEU A 270 5.82 -10.90 -19.86
CA LEU A 270 6.76 -9.98 -20.52
C LEU A 270 6.11 -8.63 -20.87
N GLU A 271 4.92 -8.65 -21.50
CA GLU A 271 4.18 -7.42 -21.82
C GLU A 271 3.82 -6.64 -20.56
N VAL A 272 3.35 -7.34 -19.53
CA VAL A 272 2.95 -6.75 -18.24
C VAL A 272 4.15 -6.13 -17.52
N ARG A 273 5.35 -6.72 -17.63
CA ARG A 273 6.59 -6.17 -17.08
C ARG A 273 6.89 -4.82 -17.71
N ASP A 274 6.97 -4.74 -19.04
CA ASP A 274 7.35 -3.51 -19.73
C ASP A 274 6.34 -2.38 -19.46
N GLU A 275 5.04 -2.71 -19.43
CA GLU A 275 3.99 -1.77 -19.05
C GLU A 275 4.17 -1.25 -17.61
N VAL A 276 4.39 -2.14 -16.65
CA VAL A 276 4.49 -1.76 -15.24
C VAL A 276 5.80 -1.03 -14.93
N GLU A 277 6.92 -1.36 -15.58
CA GLU A 277 8.15 -0.59 -15.43
C GLU A 277 7.95 0.87 -15.86
N HIS A 278 7.31 1.10 -17.01
CA HIS A 278 6.98 2.45 -17.46
C HIS A 278 6.02 3.16 -16.50
N GLU A 279 4.93 2.49 -16.12
CA GLU A 279 3.93 3.03 -15.20
C GLU A 279 4.54 3.38 -13.84
N SER A 280 5.54 2.61 -13.37
CA SER A 280 6.22 2.84 -12.10
C SER A 280 6.92 4.22 -12.07
N PHE A 281 7.60 4.59 -13.15
CA PHE A 281 8.19 5.93 -13.26
C PHE A 281 7.12 7.02 -13.35
N ALA A 282 6.06 6.78 -14.14
CA ALA A 282 4.97 7.74 -14.31
C ALA A 282 4.24 8.02 -12.98
N VAL A 283 3.91 6.98 -12.20
CA VAL A 283 3.21 7.12 -10.92
C VAL A 283 4.09 7.74 -9.83
N LEU A 284 5.38 7.39 -9.78
CA LEU A 284 6.33 8.03 -8.86
C LEU A 284 6.46 9.52 -9.18
N LYS A 285 6.66 9.86 -10.45
CA LYS A 285 6.72 11.25 -10.89
C LYS A 285 5.45 12.00 -10.56
N PHE A 286 4.28 11.42 -10.83
CA PHE A 286 3.00 12.00 -10.46
C PHE A 286 2.91 12.27 -8.95
N GLY A 287 3.36 11.32 -8.12
CA GLY A 287 3.34 11.44 -6.66
C GLY A 287 4.31 12.50 -6.09
N MET A 288 5.40 12.79 -6.81
CA MET A 288 6.34 13.86 -6.46
C MET A 288 5.83 15.23 -6.91
N ASP A 289 5.27 15.31 -8.11
CA ASP A 289 4.83 16.57 -8.74
C ASP A 289 3.48 17.07 -8.17
N ASN A 290 2.67 16.21 -7.57
CA ASN A 290 1.37 16.58 -6.99
C ASN A 290 1.44 16.69 -5.46
N VAL A 291 0.93 17.82 -4.96
CA VAL A 291 0.86 18.12 -3.53
C VAL A 291 -0.58 18.12 -3.02
N TYR A 292 -0.75 17.62 -1.79
CA TYR A 292 -1.96 17.76 -1.01
C TYR A 292 -1.85 19.01 -0.14
N ARG A 293 -2.91 19.82 -0.13
CA ARG A 293 -2.95 21.07 0.64
C ARG A 293 -3.78 20.86 1.89
N ILE A 294 -3.13 21.00 3.05
CA ILE A 294 -3.79 20.97 4.36
C ILE A 294 -4.02 22.41 4.81
N PRO A 295 -5.27 22.85 5.01
CA PRO A 295 -5.56 24.17 5.56
C PRO A 295 -5.00 24.26 6.98
N THR A 296 -4.09 25.19 7.22
CA THR A 296 -3.58 25.55 8.56
C THR A 296 -4.63 26.42 9.26
N GLN A 297 -5.71 25.81 9.77
CA GLN A 297 -6.63 26.54 10.65
C GLN A 297 -5.93 26.81 11.99
N GLY A 298 -5.74 28.09 12.32
CA GLY A 298 -5.31 28.54 13.64
C GLY A 298 -6.41 28.30 14.66
N HIS A 299 -6.53 27.09 15.19
CA HIS A 299 -7.41 26.79 16.32
C HIS A 299 -6.69 27.10 17.63
N LEU A 300 -6.47 28.38 17.90
CA LEU A 300 -6.26 28.86 19.26
C LEU A 300 -7.01 30.19 19.40
N ASP A 301 -8.07 30.16 20.20
CA ASP A 301 -8.79 31.32 20.74
C ASP A 301 -7.86 32.13 21.65
N THR A 302 -6.86 32.77 21.05
CA THR A 302 -6.00 33.73 21.72
C THR A 302 -5.88 34.92 20.80
N GLU A 303 -6.50 36.03 21.21
CA GLU A 303 -6.69 37.29 20.46
C GLU A 303 -5.39 37.97 19.97
N VAL A 304 -4.23 37.30 20.08
CA VAL A 304 -2.91 37.84 19.76
C VAL A 304 -2.21 37.07 18.61
N ALA A 305 -2.72 35.91 18.18
CA ALA A 305 -2.07 35.08 17.15
C ALA A 305 -2.58 35.30 15.71
N SER A 306 -3.53 36.22 15.50
CA SER A 306 -4.31 36.34 14.25
C SER A 306 -3.70 37.22 13.15
N LEU A 307 -2.45 37.68 13.28
CA LEU A 307 -1.84 38.64 12.33
C LEU A 307 -0.86 38.03 11.31
N ILE A 308 -0.62 36.72 11.34
CA ILE A 308 0.23 36.05 10.34
C ILE A 308 -0.62 35.02 9.59
N PRO A 309 -0.95 35.24 8.31
CA PRO A 309 -1.49 34.19 7.46
C PRO A 309 -0.49 33.04 7.44
N ARG A 310 -0.82 31.92 8.08
CA ARG A 310 -0.04 30.69 7.92
C ARG A 310 -0.34 30.16 6.53
N GLU A 311 0.69 30.04 5.70
CA GLU A 311 0.57 29.41 4.40
C GLU A 311 0.05 27.96 4.58
N PRO A 312 -0.81 27.47 3.67
CA PRO A 312 -1.28 26.09 3.72
C PRO A 312 -0.09 25.15 3.60
N MET A 313 -0.10 24.07 4.39
CA MET A 313 0.95 23.07 4.30
C MET A 313 0.76 22.29 3.01
N GLU A 314 1.75 22.33 2.12
CA GLU A 314 1.80 21.54 0.90
C GLU A 314 2.67 20.30 1.12
N ILE A 315 2.09 19.11 0.89
CA ILE A 315 2.79 17.84 1.12
C ILE A 315 2.70 17.00 -0.16
N PRO A 316 3.82 16.57 -0.77
CA PRO A 316 3.80 15.66 -1.91
C PRO A 316 3.03 14.37 -1.61
N PHE A 317 2.32 13.83 -2.59
CA PHE A 317 1.54 12.60 -2.42
C PHE A 317 2.41 11.41 -2.01
N VAL A 318 3.63 11.30 -2.56
CA VAL A 318 4.58 10.24 -2.18
C VAL A 318 4.94 10.27 -0.69
N THR A 319 4.99 11.46 -0.08
CA THR A 319 5.25 11.64 1.35
C THR A 319 4.04 11.26 2.21
N LEU A 320 2.82 11.44 1.69
CA LEU A 320 1.58 11.06 2.37
C LEU A 320 1.23 9.57 2.23
N TYR A 321 1.97 8.83 1.42
CA TYR A 321 1.67 7.43 1.17
C TYR A 321 1.80 6.58 2.45
N ALA A 322 0.71 5.91 2.82
CA ALA A 322 0.61 5.21 4.11
C ALA A 322 1.59 4.03 4.29
N PHE A 323 2.19 3.51 3.21
CA PHE A 323 3.07 2.34 3.24
C PHE A 323 4.43 2.64 2.58
N PRO A 324 5.30 3.45 3.21
CA PRO A 324 6.58 3.86 2.62
C PRO A 324 7.45 2.69 2.15
N ARG A 325 7.32 1.51 2.79
CA ARG A 325 7.95 0.25 2.34
C ARG A 325 7.62 -0.13 0.91
N HIS A 326 6.40 0.09 0.44
CA HIS A 326 6.05 -0.25 -0.94
C HIS A 326 6.80 0.63 -1.95
N VAL A 327 6.98 1.93 -1.63
CA VAL A 327 7.76 2.83 -2.47
C VAL A 327 9.21 2.36 -2.51
N VAL A 328 9.77 1.97 -1.37
CA VAL A 328 11.12 1.37 -1.29
C VAL A 328 11.23 0.13 -2.17
N THR A 329 10.33 -0.84 -2.00
CA THR A 329 10.31 -2.08 -2.79
C THR A 329 10.19 -1.78 -4.28
N LEU A 330 9.29 -0.88 -4.67
CA LEU A 330 9.10 -0.50 -6.07
C LEU A 330 10.39 0.08 -6.66
N VAL A 331 11.00 1.04 -5.95
CA VAL A 331 12.23 1.70 -6.39
C VAL A 331 13.37 0.69 -6.54
N GLN A 332 13.54 -0.23 -5.59
CA GLN A 332 14.59 -1.24 -5.66
C GLN A 332 14.41 -2.19 -6.85
N LEU A 333 13.19 -2.69 -7.06
CA LEU A 333 12.89 -3.62 -8.14
C LEU A 333 13.01 -2.96 -9.52
N VAL A 334 12.52 -1.73 -9.67
CA VAL A 334 12.65 -0.96 -10.92
C VAL A 334 14.10 -0.57 -11.16
N CYS A 335 14.86 -0.19 -10.13
CA CYS A 335 16.29 0.09 -10.26
C CYS A 335 17.04 -1.12 -10.82
N ARG A 336 16.78 -2.32 -10.28
CA ARG A 336 17.40 -3.55 -10.76
C ARG A 336 17.14 -3.76 -12.25
N GLY A 337 15.90 -3.52 -12.69
CA GLY A 337 15.52 -3.59 -14.10
C GLY A 337 16.29 -2.61 -15.00
N ILE A 338 16.38 -1.33 -14.62
CA ILE A 338 17.10 -0.34 -15.44
C ILE A 338 18.62 -0.55 -15.44
N VAL A 339 19.20 -1.04 -14.34
CA VAL A 339 20.63 -1.40 -14.26
C VAL A 339 20.93 -2.57 -15.18
N GLN A 340 20.08 -3.60 -15.20
CA GLN A 340 20.21 -4.70 -16.15
C GLN A 340 20.10 -4.21 -17.60
N LYS A 341 19.10 -3.38 -17.92
CA LYS A 341 18.95 -2.79 -19.27
C LYS A 341 20.16 -1.92 -19.65
N ARG A 342 20.82 -1.29 -18.68
CA ARG A 342 22.05 -0.53 -18.89
C ARG A 342 23.24 -1.44 -19.24
N HIS A 343 23.44 -2.54 -18.50
CA HIS A 343 24.48 -3.53 -18.78
C HIS A 343 24.28 -4.25 -20.12
N GLU A 344 23.04 -4.44 -20.54
CA GLU A 344 22.68 -5.02 -21.84
C GLU A 344 22.77 -4.01 -23.00
N GLU A 345 23.26 -2.80 -22.76
CA GLU A 345 23.35 -1.68 -23.74
C GLU A 345 22.01 -1.28 -24.37
N LYS A 346 20.88 -1.64 -23.74
CA LYS A 346 19.52 -1.29 -24.20
C LYS A 346 19.08 0.09 -23.74
N LEU A 347 19.84 0.73 -22.84
CA LEU A 347 19.51 2.02 -22.24
C LEU A 347 20.64 3.03 -22.39
N ASP A 348 20.33 4.18 -22.99
CA ASP A 348 21.26 5.31 -23.12
C ASP A 348 21.69 5.84 -21.75
N ARG A 349 22.92 6.35 -21.68
CA ARG A 349 23.53 6.82 -20.42
C ARG A 349 22.77 8.01 -19.81
N ASN A 350 22.30 8.96 -20.64
CA ASN A 350 21.58 10.12 -20.14
C ASN A 350 20.19 9.72 -19.66
N VAL A 351 19.53 8.80 -20.37
CA VAL A 351 18.24 8.25 -19.97
C VAL A 351 18.39 7.51 -18.64
N PHE A 352 19.41 6.65 -18.50
CA PHE A 352 19.70 5.95 -17.25
C PHE A 352 19.91 6.93 -16.08
N ALA A 353 20.74 7.95 -16.25
CA ALA A 353 20.99 8.95 -15.21
C ALA A 353 19.71 9.68 -14.78
N HIS A 354 18.83 10.01 -15.73
CA HIS A 354 17.54 10.64 -15.45
C HIS A 354 16.58 9.71 -14.70
N LEU A 355 16.47 8.45 -15.11
CA LEU A 355 15.62 7.47 -14.43
C LEU A 355 16.14 7.20 -13.01
N ALA A 356 17.45 7.02 -12.85
CA ALA A 356 18.09 6.82 -11.55
C ALA A 356 17.87 8.03 -10.62
N SER A 357 17.98 9.26 -11.12
CA SER A 357 17.74 10.45 -10.29
C SER A 357 16.30 10.51 -9.78
N MET A 358 15.30 10.20 -10.63
CA MET A 358 13.90 10.14 -10.19
C MET A 358 13.68 9.11 -9.08
N LEU A 359 14.36 7.96 -9.13
CA LEU A 359 14.28 6.96 -8.07
C LEU A 359 14.88 7.48 -6.75
N VAL A 360 16.05 8.11 -6.82
CA VAL A 360 16.70 8.73 -5.64
C VAL A 360 15.82 9.83 -5.03
N ASP A 361 15.26 10.71 -5.88
CA ASP A 361 14.40 11.81 -5.45
C ASP A 361 13.13 11.29 -4.76
N SER A 362 12.52 10.21 -5.28
CA SER A 362 11.35 9.61 -4.67
C SER A 362 11.62 9.07 -3.25
N LEU A 363 12.80 8.46 -3.03
CA LEU A 363 13.21 8.00 -1.70
C LEU A 363 13.55 9.14 -0.75
N ALA A 364 14.03 10.27 -1.27
CA ALA A 364 14.38 11.45 -0.47
C ALA A 364 13.15 12.12 0.17
N LEU A 365 11.96 11.91 -0.41
CA LEU A 365 10.69 12.45 0.06
C LEU A 365 9.97 11.57 1.11
N LEU A 366 10.48 10.37 1.35
CA LEU A 366 9.92 9.46 2.35
C LEU A 366 10.44 9.77 3.77
N PRO A 367 9.76 9.30 4.84
CA PRO A 367 10.17 9.54 6.22
C PRO A 367 11.59 9.05 6.53
N ARG A 368 12.50 9.98 6.88
CA ARG A 368 13.94 9.70 7.04
C ARG A 368 14.29 8.76 8.19
N ASN A 369 13.40 8.60 9.15
CA ASN A 369 13.59 7.79 10.35
C ASN A 369 13.41 6.28 10.12
N LEU A 370 12.93 5.86 8.94
CA LEU A 370 12.88 4.43 8.60
C LEU A 370 14.26 3.91 8.18
N LYS A 371 14.82 2.99 8.98
CA LYS A 371 16.11 2.32 8.72
C LYS A 371 16.20 1.73 7.30
N GLU A 372 15.10 1.16 6.81
CA GLU A 372 14.99 0.54 5.49
C GLU A 372 15.20 1.55 4.34
N ILE A 373 14.74 2.79 4.49
CA ILE A 373 14.94 3.84 3.47
C ILE A 373 16.41 4.23 3.38
N GLY A 374 17.08 4.36 4.53
CA GLY A 374 18.52 4.64 4.56
C GLY A 374 19.34 3.53 3.90
N SER A 375 18.97 2.26 4.14
CA SER A 375 19.58 1.10 3.48
C SER A 375 19.31 1.11 1.98
N ALA A 376 18.06 1.34 1.57
CA ALA A 376 17.65 1.37 0.17
C ALA A 376 18.34 2.47 -0.62
N ARG A 377 18.51 3.67 -0.04
CA ARG A 377 19.25 4.76 -0.67
C ARG A 377 20.71 4.41 -0.91
N ARG A 378 21.42 3.89 0.09
CA ARG A 378 22.82 3.46 -0.07
C ARG A 378 22.95 2.34 -1.10
N GLY A 379 22.02 1.38 -1.09
CA GLY A 379 21.98 0.31 -2.07
C GLY A 379 21.77 0.83 -3.49
N LEU A 380 20.84 1.78 -3.67
CA LEU A 380 20.56 2.43 -4.94
C LEU A 380 21.77 3.21 -5.46
N GLU A 381 22.41 4.03 -4.61
CA GLU A 381 23.62 4.78 -4.95
C GLU A 381 24.73 3.83 -5.41
N ALA A 382 24.98 2.74 -4.67
CA ALA A 382 25.98 1.74 -5.05
C ALA A 382 25.65 1.01 -6.36
N MET A 383 24.38 0.69 -6.61
CA MET A 383 23.94 0.07 -7.86
C MET A 383 24.08 1.00 -9.07
N VAL A 384 23.83 2.29 -8.88
CA VAL A 384 23.94 3.32 -9.93
C VAL A 384 25.41 3.64 -10.23
N GLU A 385 26.29 3.66 -9.23
CA GLU A 385 27.73 3.86 -9.42
C GLU A 385 28.41 2.69 -10.13
N GLY A 386 27.87 1.47 -10.00
CA GLY A 386 28.41 0.26 -10.63
C GLY A 386 27.96 -0.02 -12.07
N ALA A 387 27.01 0.75 -12.61
CA ALA A 387 26.38 0.56 -13.92
C ALA A 387 26.83 1.61 -14.96
#